data_AF-A0A3C0N226-F1
#
_entry.id   AF-A0A3C0N226-F1
#
_cell.length_a   1.000
_cell.length_b   1.000
_cell.length_c   1.000
_cell.angle_alpha   90.00
_cell.angle_beta   90.00
_cell.angle_gamma   90.00
#
_symmetry.space_group_name_H-M   'P 1'
#
loop_
_entity.id
_entity.type
_entity.pdbx_description
1 polymer ?
#
loop_
_entity_poly.entity_id
_entity_poly.type
_entity_poly.pdbx_seq_one_letter_code
_entity_poly.pdbx_strand_id
1 'polypeptide(L)'
;MVYSKVQRHRAFKYRITLLISMLAIVPLGYIIRFHGPAPEWLNDSFGSVAYEIFWILLVGFLFPQASPLWTAVGVYFATCVLEFLQLWHPPFLEAMRSTLPGRLVLGNFFT
;
A
#
# COMPACT_ATOMS: atom_id res chain seq x y z
N MET A 1 -16.36 -5.55 -33.38
CA MET A 1 -16.27 -4.29 -32.59
C MET A 1 -17.00 -4.33 -31.23
N VAL A 2 -18.04 -5.17 -31.03
CA VAL A 2 -18.77 -5.32 -29.75
C VAL A 2 -17.93 -5.92 -28.61
N TYR A 3 -17.08 -6.91 -28.91
CA TYR A 3 -16.23 -7.60 -27.92
C TYR A 3 -15.23 -6.67 -27.20
N SER A 4 -14.67 -5.69 -27.90
CA SER A 4 -13.72 -4.71 -27.33
C SER A 4 -14.39 -3.80 -26.28
N LYS A 5 -15.64 -3.38 -26.50
CA LYS A 5 -16.38 -2.53 -25.53
C LYS A 5 -16.69 -3.27 -24.23
N VAL A 6 -17.08 -4.54 -24.31
CA VAL A 6 -17.40 -5.37 -23.12
C VAL A 6 -16.16 -5.59 -22.26
N GLN A 7 -15.01 -5.89 -22.87
CA GLN A 7 -13.74 -6.03 -22.14
C GLN A 7 -13.29 -4.72 -21.50
N ARG A 8 -13.42 -3.59 -22.22
CA ARG A 8 -13.11 -2.26 -21.66
C ARG A 8 -13.97 -1.93 -20.45
N HIS A 9 -15.25 -2.29 -20.46
CA HIS A 9 -16.15 -2.04 -19.35
C HIS A 9 -15.84 -2.91 -18.12
N ARG A 10 -15.44 -4.17 -18.31
CA ARG A 10 -14.97 -5.04 -17.21
C ARG A 10 -13.67 -4.52 -16.59
N ALA A 11 -12.70 -4.10 -17.41
CA ALA A 11 -11.45 -3.52 -16.92
C ALA A 11 -11.68 -2.21 -16.13
N PHE A 12 -12.62 -1.37 -16.59
CA PHE A 12 -12.99 -0.14 -15.88
C PHE A 12 -13.63 -0.43 -14.53
N LYS A 13 -14.59 -1.36 -14.46
CA LYS A 13 -15.21 -1.79 -13.20
C LYS A 13 -14.19 -2.37 -12.22
N TYR A 14 -13.29 -3.23 -12.71
CA TYR A 14 -12.20 -3.78 -11.91
C TYR A 14 -11.33 -2.69 -11.28
N ARG A 15 -10.88 -1.70 -12.08
CA ARG A 15 -10.07 -0.58 -11.59
C ARG A 15 -10.81 0.29 -10.58
N ILE A 16 -12.10 0.56 -10.80
CA ILE A 16 -12.93 1.30 -9.83
C ILE A 16 -13.04 0.53 -8.52
N THR A 17 -13.29 -0.78 -8.57
CA THR A 17 -13.35 -1.61 -7.36
C THR A 17 -12.05 -1.52 -6.58
N LEU A 18 -10.89 -1.66 -7.24
CA LEU A 18 -9.59 -1.52 -6.59
C LEU A 18 -9.38 -0.12 -5.99
N LEU A 19 -9.79 0.93 -6.70
CA LEU A 19 -9.67 2.30 -6.20
C LEU A 19 -10.51 2.53 -4.96
N ILE A 20 -11.75 2.03 -4.94
CA ILE A 20 -12.62 2.07 -3.76
C ILE A 20 -11.99 1.28 -2.61
N SER A 21 -11.44 0.09 -2.88
CA SER A 21 -10.74 -0.72 -1.88
C SER A 21 -9.52 0.01 -1.30
N MET A 22 -8.73 0.69 -2.13
CA MET A 22 -7.59 1.50 -1.65
C MET A 22 -8.05 2.68 -0.78
N LEU A 23 -9.11 3.38 -1.19
CA LEU A 23 -9.67 4.49 -0.40
C LEU A 23 -10.27 4.03 0.93
N ALA A 24 -10.73 2.78 1.01
CA ALA A 24 -11.27 2.20 2.25
C ALA A 24 -10.17 1.64 3.17
N ILE A 25 -9.16 0.96 2.62
CA ILE A 25 -8.14 0.27 3.42
C ILE A 25 -7.21 1.25 4.13
N VAL A 26 -6.92 2.40 3.53
CA VAL A 26 -6.07 3.43 4.15
C VAL A 26 -6.66 3.94 5.46
N PRO A 27 -7.87 4.56 5.51
CA PRO A 27 -8.44 5.04 6.76
C PRO A 27 -8.69 3.90 7.76
N LEU A 28 -9.08 2.71 7.29
CA LEU A 28 -9.27 1.55 8.15
C LEU A 28 -7.95 1.15 8.84
N GLY A 29 -6.85 1.09 8.09
CA GLY A 29 -5.52 0.80 8.64
C GLY A 29 -5.08 1.81 9.70
N TYR A 30 -5.31 3.10 9.46
CA TYR A 30 -5.05 4.16 10.42
C TYR A 30 -5.91 4.03 11.69
N ILE A 31 -7.21 3.72 11.54
CA ILE A 31 -8.10 3.51 12.69
C ILE A 31 -7.63 2.33 13.54
N ILE A 32 -7.24 1.21 12.92
CA ILE A 32 -6.73 0.05 13.66
C ILE A 32 -5.43 0.40 14.38
N ARG A 33 -4.51 1.09 13.69
CA ARG A 33 -3.20 1.45 14.25
C ARG A 33 -3.31 2.36 15.48
N PHE A 34 -4.15 3.40 15.42
CA PHE A 34 -4.20 4.45 16.46
C PHE A 34 -5.36 4.33 17.45
N HIS A 35 -6.45 3.65 17.07
CA HIS A 35 -7.67 3.54 17.88
C HIS A 35 -8.12 2.09 18.10
N GLY A 36 -7.28 1.11 17.74
CA GLY A 36 -7.60 -0.29 17.93
C GLY A 36 -7.71 -0.67 19.42
N PRO A 37 -8.63 -1.59 19.79
CA PRO A 37 -8.82 -2.01 21.17
C PRO A 37 -7.76 -3.00 21.66
N ALA A 38 -6.88 -3.47 20.78
CA ALA A 38 -5.83 -4.43 21.08
C ALA A 38 -4.58 -3.74 21.66
N PRO A 39 -3.62 -4.52 22.21
CA PRO A 39 -2.33 -3.98 22.62
C PRO A 39 -1.63 -3.24 21.48
N GLU A 40 -0.86 -2.21 21.83
CA GLU A 40 -0.22 -1.30 20.87
C GLU A 40 0.61 -2.03 19.80
N TRP A 41 1.42 -3.01 20.20
CA TRP A 41 2.22 -3.83 19.27
C TRP A 41 1.38 -4.58 18.23
N LEU A 42 0.17 -4.99 18.62
CA LEU A 42 -0.74 -5.74 17.76
C LEU A 42 -1.49 -4.80 16.82
N ASN A 43 -1.96 -3.65 17.33
CA ASN A 43 -2.54 -2.60 16.50
C ASN A 43 -1.55 -2.08 15.46
N ASP A 44 -0.28 -1.90 15.84
CA ASP A 44 0.79 -1.47 14.93
C ASP A 44 1.03 -2.52 13.83
N SER A 45 1.10 -3.79 14.22
CA SER A 45 1.22 -4.92 13.28
C SER A 45 0.05 -4.97 12.29
N PHE A 46 -1.19 -4.84 12.76
CA PHE A 46 -2.37 -4.84 11.89
C PHE A 46 -2.45 -3.58 11.01
N GLY A 47 -2.01 -2.43 11.51
CA GLY A 47 -1.87 -1.22 10.72
C GLY A 47 -0.90 -1.41 9.54
N SER A 48 0.21 -2.09 9.78
CA SER A 48 1.19 -2.46 8.73
C SER A 48 0.63 -3.46 7.72
N VAL A 49 -0.27 -4.37 8.13
CA VAL A 49 -0.98 -5.25 7.18
C VAL A 49 -1.84 -4.45 6.19
N ALA A 50 -2.53 -3.41 6.66
CA ALA A 50 -3.33 -2.55 5.79
C ALA A 50 -2.46 -1.82 4.74
N TYR A 51 -1.24 -1.45 5.12
CA TYR A 51 -0.25 -0.87 4.22
C TYR A 51 0.19 -1.87 3.12
N GLU A 52 0.41 -3.13 3.47
CA GLU A 52 0.74 -4.16 2.48
C GLU A 52 -0.41 -4.47 1.52
N ILE A 53 -1.63 -4.54 2.05
CA ILE A 53 -2.84 -4.70 1.23
C ILE A 53 -2.94 -3.55 0.23
N PHE A 54 -2.65 -2.32 0.64
CA PHE A 54 -2.64 -1.16 -0.25
C PHE A 54 -1.65 -1.34 -1.42
N TRP A 55 -0.43 -1.80 -1.18
CA TRP A 55 0.56 -2.03 -2.25
C TRP A 55 0.13 -3.11 -3.23
N ILE A 56 -0.43 -4.22 -2.74
CA ILE A 56 -0.96 -5.29 -3.60
C ILE A 56 -2.09 -4.75 -4.49
N LEU A 57 -3.01 -3.97 -3.91
CA LEU A 57 -4.11 -3.34 -4.66
C LEU A 57 -3.59 -2.34 -5.69
N LEU A 58 -2.56 -1.57 -5.36
CA LEU A 58 -1.94 -0.61 -6.27
C LEU A 58 -1.27 -1.31 -7.45
N VAL A 59 -0.52 -2.40 -7.21
CA VAL A 59 0.07 -3.21 -8.29
C VAL A 59 -1.01 -3.80 -9.18
N GLY A 60 -2.09 -4.36 -8.59
CA GLY A 60 -3.24 -4.86 -9.38
C GLY A 60 -3.94 -3.75 -10.19
N PHE A 61 -3.97 -2.52 -9.67
CA PHE A 61 -4.56 -1.37 -10.35
C PHE A 61 -3.74 -0.94 -11.57
N LEU A 62 -2.42 -0.84 -11.40
CA LEU A 62 -1.47 -0.48 -12.46
C LEU A 62 -1.31 -1.60 -13.49
N PHE A 63 -1.18 -2.84 -13.01
CA PHE A 63 -0.90 -4.03 -13.79
C PHE A 63 -1.98 -5.12 -13.56
N PRO A 64 -3.17 -4.97 -14.16
CA PRO A 64 -4.30 -5.90 -13.95
C PRO A 64 -4.07 -7.33 -14.45
N GLN A 65 -2.99 -7.56 -15.22
CA GLN A 65 -2.59 -8.87 -15.73
C GLN A 65 -1.39 -9.45 -14.97
N ALA A 66 -0.90 -8.76 -13.93
CA ALA A 66 0.18 -9.26 -13.10
C ALA A 66 -0.24 -10.56 -12.38
N SER A 67 0.67 -11.53 -12.34
CA SER A 67 0.45 -12.76 -11.59
C SER A 67 0.36 -12.44 -10.09
N PRO A 68 -0.67 -12.93 -9.36
CA PRO A 68 -0.81 -12.68 -7.92
C PRO A 68 0.43 -13.08 -7.11
N LEU A 69 1.09 -14.18 -7.49
CA LEU A 69 2.30 -14.66 -6.83
C LEU A 69 3.45 -13.67 -6.98
N TRP A 70 3.70 -13.21 -8.21
CA TRP A 70 4.78 -12.25 -8.49
C TRP A 70 4.47 -10.87 -7.92
N THR A 71 3.19 -10.47 -7.87
CA THR A 71 2.76 -9.27 -7.16
C THR A 71 3.09 -9.37 -5.68
N ALA A 72 2.72 -10.46 -5.01
CA ALA A 72 3.00 -10.64 -3.59
C ALA A 72 4.50 -10.66 -3.28
N VAL A 73 5.30 -11.39 -4.08
CA VAL A 73 6.76 -11.43 -3.94
C VAL A 73 7.39 -10.06 -4.17
N GLY A 74 6.95 -9.34 -5.21
CA GLY A 74 7.47 -8.01 -5.53
C GLY A 74 7.14 -6.98 -4.44
N VAL A 75 5.91 -7.00 -3.93
CA VAL A 75 5.49 -6.13 -2.82
C VAL A 75 6.30 -6.44 -1.57
N TYR A 76 6.44 -7.72 -1.19
CA TYR A 76 7.24 -8.14 -0.05
C TYR A 76 8.69 -7.61 -0.11
N PHE A 77 9.37 -7.77 -1.23
CA PHE A 77 10.73 -7.26 -1.37
C PHE A 77 10.78 -5.73 -1.36
N ALA A 78 9.81 -5.06 -2.00
CA ALA A 78 9.73 -3.61 -2.00
C ALA A 78 9.55 -3.06 -0.58
N THR A 79 8.70 -3.67 0.24
CA THR A 79 8.47 -3.23 1.61
C THR A 79 9.64 -3.57 2.53
N CYS A 80 10.31 -4.72 2.35
CA CYS A 80 11.59 -4.95 3.03
C CYS A 80 12.62 -3.85 2.72
N VAL A 81 12.73 -3.42 1.47
CA VAL A 81 13.63 -2.31 1.10
C VAL A 81 13.19 -1.00 1.76
N LEU A 82 11.89 -0.71 1.84
CA LEU A 82 11.38 0.47 2.55
C LEU A 82 11.73 0.45 4.03
N GLU A 83 11.61 -0.70 4.70
CA GLU A 83 12.04 -0.91 6.09
C GLU A 83 13.56 -0.66 6.25
N PHE A 84 14.39 -1.18 5.32
CA PHE A 84 15.83 -0.87 5.34
C PHE A 84 16.12 0.61 5.09
N LEU A 85 15.33 1.28 4.24
CA LEU A 85 15.47 2.72 4.01
C LEU A 85 15.15 3.54 5.26
N GLN A 86 14.28 3.08 6.15
CA GLN A 86 14.00 3.74 7.43
C GLN A 86 15.21 3.78 8.37
N LEU A 87 16.12 2.81 8.27
CA LEU A 87 17.42 2.82 8.97
C LEU A 87 18.44 3.75 8.33
N TRP A 88 18.18 4.25 7.11
CA TRP A 88 19.12 5.09 6.37
C TRP A 88 18.72 6.58 6.42
N HIS A 89 19.66 7.41 6.89
CA HIS A 89 19.48 8.85 7.15
C HIS A 89 20.33 9.79 6.27
N PRO A 90 20.28 9.70 4.93
CA PRO A 90 20.89 10.68 4.06
C PRO A 90 19.97 11.92 3.93
N PRO A 91 20.54 13.12 3.68
CA PRO A 91 19.79 14.38 3.65
C PRO A 91 18.60 14.39 2.67
N PHE A 92 18.71 13.65 1.57
CA PHE A 92 17.62 13.57 0.58
C PHE A 92 16.42 12.72 1.05
N LEU A 93 16.65 11.64 1.82
CA LEU A 93 15.56 10.84 2.39
C LEU A 93 14.85 11.61 3.50
N GLU A 94 15.59 12.36 4.29
CA GLU A 94 15.02 13.24 5.32
C GLU A 94 14.18 14.36 4.70
N ALA A 95 14.65 14.96 3.60
CA ALA A 95 13.87 15.93 2.83
C ALA A 95 12.55 15.32 2.34
N MET A 96 12.54 14.08 1.84
CA MET A 96 11.30 13.40 1.45
C MET A 96 10.38 13.14 2.66
N ARG A 97 10.93 12.64 3.79
CA ARG A 97 10.17 12.43 5.04
C ARG A 97 9.64 13.72 5.67
N SER A 98 10.21 14.88 5.36
CA SER A 98 9.64 16.17 5.81
C SER A 98 8.23 16.42 5.25
N THR A 99 7.88 15.78 4.13
CA THR A 99 6.57 15.88 3.51
C THR A 99 5.59 14.83 4.06
N LEU A 100 4.28 15.16 4.07
CA LEU A 100 3.23 14.19 4.41
C LEU A 100 3.26 12.94 3.51
N PRO A 101 3.22 13.04 2.17
CA PRO A 101 3.25 11.86 1.32
C PRO A 101 4.54 11.04 1.51
N GLY A 102 5.68 11.70 1.74
CA GLY A 102 6.94 11.00 1.99
C GLY A 102 6.91 10.17 3.27
N ARG A 103 6.35 10.68 4.39
CA ARG A 103 6.16 9.89 5.61
C ARG A 103 5.16 8.74 5.44
N LEU A 104 4.09 8.95 4.68
CA LEU A 104 3.10 7.92 4.42
C LEU A 104 3.68 6.76 3.60
N VAL A 105 4.59 7.05 2.66
CA VAL A 105 5.20 6.04 1.77
C VAL A 105 6.44 5.41 2.38
N LEU A 106 7.39 6.22 2.88
CA LEU A 106 8.68 5.73 3.40
C LEU A 106 8.58 5.25 4.85
N GLY A 107 7.54 5.62 5.57
CA GLY A 107 7.46 5.46 7.02
C GLY A 107 8.36 6.44 7.79
N ASN A 108 8.29 6.33 9.11
CA ASN A 108 9.12 7.09 10.04
C ASN A 108 10.31 6.24 10.50
N PHE A 109 11.04 6.74 11.49
CA PHE A 109 12.16 6.03 12.11
C PHE A 109 11.65 4.95 13.07
N PHE A 110 12.47 3.93 13.29
CA PHE A 110 12.29 3.02 14.42
C PHE A 110 12.51 3.82 15.72
N THR A 111 11.54 3.77 16.63
CA THR A 111 11.57 4.42 17.96
C THR A 111 11.70 3.40 19.06
#